data_AF-A0A2E0R3K2-F1
#
_entry.id   AF-A0A2E0R3K2-F1
#
_cell.length_a   1.000
_cell.length_b   1.000
_cell.length_c   1.000
_cell.angle_alpha   90.00
_cell.angle_beta   90.00
_cell.angle_gamma   90.00
#
_symmetry.space_group_name_H-M   'P 1'
#
loop_
_entity.id
_entity.type
_entity.pdbx_description
1 polymer ?
#
loop_
_entity_poly.entity_id
_entity_poly.type
_entity_poly.pdbx_seq_one_letter_code
_entity_poly.pdbx_strand_id
1 'polypeptide(L)'
;MKTTIQNHSSFDLIGDIHGFATPLRELLDLLGYRKSGDTYRHPEGRKVIFAGDFIDRGPEIRETLHLVRSMIDSDDAIAIMGNHEYNAVCFHTPDGKGDYLRSHTYKDGKNIKQHETTLRAFAGLDREWDEWIRWFRELPFYLDLGNLRVVHATWHRDSIRFLKGKSLADDDFLKSSVCPDTPEFESVEIVLKGLEIPLPDGNFYEDKQGFRRSCSRVKWWECPDTLSYRDAVFPFCDTVSDDLIDFTKVSPWGTYPDSDPPVFFGHYWIPASEAPRPQRSNIACLDYSVAKPGGKLVAYRWDGEQTLDSEKFVSGPS
;
A
#
# COMPACT_ATOMS: atom_id res chain seq x y z
N MET A 1 -16.64 14.78 1.63
CA MET A 1 -17.76 14.74 0.68
C MET A 1 -18.02 13.29 0.29
N LYS A 2 -19.28 12.83 0.26
CA LYS A 2 -19.61 11.51 -0.29
C LYS A 2 -19.56 11.59 -1.81
N THR A 3 -18.46 11.16 -2.41
CA THR A 3 -18.38 10.95 -3.86
C THR A 3 -19.33 9.81 -4.20
N THR A 4 -20.51 10.14 -4.71
CA THR A 4 -21.44 9.14 -5.24
C THR A 4 -20.92 8.77 -6.61
N ILE A 5 -20.08 7.75 -6.67
CA ILE A 5 -19.55 7.22 -7.94
C ILE A 5 -20.74 6.59 -8.68
N GLN A 6 -21.02 7.07 -9.89
CA GLN A 6 -22.08 6.52 -10.73
C GLN A 6 -21.71 5.09 -11.16
N ASN A 7 -22.73 4.22 -11.30
CA ASN A 7 -22.65 2.78 -11.61
C ASN A 7 -21.97 2.39 -12.95
N HIS A 8 -21.24 3.29 -13.61
CA HIS A 8 -20.55 3.06 -14.89
C HIS A 8 -19.10 3.62 -14.94
N SER A 9 -18.48 3.92 -13.79
CA SER A 9 -17.10 4.41 -13.78
C SER A 9 -16.10 3.27 -13.96
N SER A 10 -15.41 3.22 -15.10
CA SER A 10 -14.22 2.38 -15.29
C SER A 10 -13.00 3.03 -14.63
N PHE A 11 -12.14 2.21 -14.05
CA PHE A 11 -10.96 2.67 -13.30
C PHE A 11 -9.68 2.03 -13.85
N ASP A 12 -8.57 2.76 -13.74
CA ASP A 12 -7.23 2.20 -13.89
C ASP A 12 -6.56 2.26 -12.52
N LEU A 13 -6.30 1.10 -11.91
CA LEU A 13 -5.73 1.01 -10.57
C LEU A 13 -4.21 0.93 -10.68
N ILE A 14 -3.47 1.75 -9.94
CA ILE A 14 -2.00 1.83 -9.99
C ILE A 14 -1.42 1.52 -8.60
N GLY A 15 -0.42 0.62 -8.57
CA GLY A 15 0.29 0.20 -7.37
C GLY A 15 1.30 1.22 -6.82
N ASP A 16 2.19 0.74 -5.96
CA ASP A 16 3.22 1.51 -5.25
C ASP A 16 4.12 2.28 -6.23
N ILE A 17 4.25 3.60 -6.02
CA ILE A 17 4.91 4.52 -6.98
C ILE A 17 6.31 4.90 -6.51
N HIS A 18 6.50 5.10 -5.20
CA HIS A 18 7.81 5.36 -4.57
C HIS A 18 8.66 6.43 -5.26
N GLY A 19 8.10 7.57 -5.63
CA GLY A 19 8.87 8.64 -6.24
C GLY A 19 9.35 8.37 -7.66
N PHE A 20 8.72 7.45 -8.40
CA PHE A 20 9.05 7.20 -9.81
C PHE A 20 8.06 7.93 -10.74
N ALA A 21 8.13 9.26 -10.76
CA ALA A 21 7.22 10.10 -11.54
C ALA A 21 7.34 9.88 -13.05
N THR A 22 8.55 9.64 -13.57
CA THR A 22 8.75 9.35 -14.99
C THR A 22 8.08 8.04 -15.40
N PRO A 23 8.33 6.89 -14.73
CA PRO A 23 7.57 5.66 -14.98
C PRO A 23 6.06 5.81 -14.82
N LEU A 24 5.60 6.64 -13.87
CA LEU A 24 4.17 6.94 -13.72
C LEU A 24 3.59 7.65 -14.95
N ARG A 25 4.27 8.67 -15.49
CA ARG A 25 3.82 9.36 -16.71
C ARG A 25 3.76 8.42 -17.91
N GLU A 26 4.78 7.57 -18.06
CA GLU A 26 4.83 6.58 -19.14
C GLU A 26 3.68 5.56 -19.03
N LEU A 27 3.39 5.07 -17.82
CA LEU A 27 2.26 4.19 -17.56
C LEU A 27 0.92 4.88 -17.86
N LEU A 28 0.75 6.14 -17.47
CA LEU A 28 -0.45 6.93 -17.79
C LEU A 28 -0.62 7.09 -19.31
N ASP A 29 0.46 7.35 -20.05
CA ASP A 29 0.42 7.45 -21.52
C ASP A 29 0.02 6.12 -22.18
N LEU A 30 0.56 4.99 -21.69
CA LEU A 30 0.18 3.63 -22.12
C LEU A 30 -1.29 3.31 -21.82
N LEU A 31 -1.79 3.77 -20.68
CA LEU A 31 -3.19 3.66 -20.29
C LEU A 31 -4.11 4.59 -21.09
N GLY A 32 -3.57 5.45 -21.97
CA GLY A 32 -4.37 6.33 -22.83
C GLY A 32 -4.72 7.68 -22.19
N TYR A 33 -4.20 7.97 -21.00
CA TYR A 33 -4.29 9.31 -20.43
C TYR A 33 -3.50 10.30 -21.28
N ARG A 34 -3.91 11.57 -21.21
CA ARG A 34 -3.26 12.68 -21.90
C ARG A 34 -2.98 13.79 -20.92
N LYS A 35 -1.80 14.39 -21.05
CA LYS A 35 -1.42 15.57 -20.29
C LYS A 35 -2.40 16.71 -20.58
N SER A 36 -2.91 17.33 -19.52
CA SER A 36 -3.82 18.47 -19.56
C SER A 36 -3.35 19.49 -18.53
N GLY A 37 -2.51 20.45 -18.95
CA GLY A 37 -1.81 21.34 -18.01
C GLY A 37 -0.81 20.55 -17.16
N ASP A 38 -0.93 20.67 -15.84
CA ASP A 38 -0.07 19.98 -14.86
C ASP A 38 -0.66 18.64 -14.35
N THR A 39 -1.74 18.17 -14.99
CA THR A 39 -2.42 16.92 -14.65
C THR A 39 -2.54 15.99 -15.88
N TYR A 40 -3.12 14.81 -15.68
CA TYR A 40 -3.44 13.82 -16.71
C TYR A 40 -4.93 13.48 -16.68
N ARG A 41 -5.54 13.36 -17.86
CA ARG A 41 -6.96 13.03 -18.03
C ARG A 41 -7.15 11.96 -19.09
N HIS A 42 -8.04 11.01 -18.84
CA HIS A 42 -8.45 10.06 -19.86
C HIS A 42 -9.58 10.65 -20.73
N PRO A 43 -9.49 10.62 -22.08
CA PRO A 43 -10.51 11.20 -22.95
C PRO A 43 -11.90 10.55 -22.80
N GLU A 44 -11.95 9.29 -22.38
CA GLU A 44 -13.19 8.55 -22.11
C GLU A 44 -13.72 8.72 -20.66
N GLY A 45 -13.10 9.57 -19.85
CA GLY A 45 -13.52 9.82 -18.47
C GLY A 45 -13.18 8.72 -17.46
N ARG A 46 -12.23 7.83 -17.79
CA ARG A 46 -11.66 6.86 -16.84
C ARG A 46 -10.91 7.59 -15.75
N LYS A 47 -11.00 7.09 -14.51
CA LYS A 47 -10.28 7.67 -13.36
C LYS A 47 -9.21 6.71 -12.85
N VAL A 48 -8.14 7.27 -12.31
CA VAL A 48 -7.11 6.46 -11.64
C VAL A 48 -7.52 6.18 -10.20
N ILE A 49 -7.21 4.98 -9.70
CA ILE A 49 -7.17 4.71 -8.25
C ILE A 49 -5.73 4.39 -7.85
N PHE A 50 -5.11 5.26 -7.07
CA PHE A 50 -3.76 5.05 -6.56
C PHE A 50 -3.78 4.25 -5.25
N ALA A 51 -2.99 3.18 -5.17
CA ALA A 51 -2.95 2.26 -4.03
C ALA A 51 -1.98 2.66 -2.89
N GLY A 52 -1.55 3.92 -2.84
CA GLY A 52 -0.65 4.47 -1.82
C GLY A 52 0.83 4.35 -2.18
N ASP A 53 1.69 4.65 -1.21
CA ASP A 53 3.15 4.55 -1.30
C ASP A 53 3.72 5.42 -2.44
N PHE A 54 3.49 6.73 -2.33
CA PHE A 54 3.94 7.76 -3.27
C PHE A 54 5.37 8.20 -3.01
N ILE A 55 5.80 8.12 -1.75
CA ILE A 55 7.09 8.64 -1.28
C ILE A 55 8.09 7.53 -0.94
N ASP A 56 9.29 7.98 -0.56
CA ASP A 56 10.50 7.22 -0.29
C ASP A 56 11.03 6.39 -1.46
N ARG A 57 12.32 6.02 -1.37
CA ARG A 57 13.09 5.21 -2.33
C ARG A 57 13.47 5.90 -3.65
N GLY A 58 12.51 6.23 -4.50
CA GLY A 58 12.78 6.75 -5.85
C GLY A 58 13.20 8.22 -5.89
N PRO A 59 13.70 8.70 -7.05
CA PRO A 59 14.39 10.00 -7.15
C PRO A 59 13.45 11.20 -7.36
N GLU A 60 12.23 11.00 -7.84
CA GLU A 60 11.29 12.06 -8.27
C GLU A 60 10.10 12.16 -7.29
N ILE A 61 10.40 12.23 -5.99
CA ILE A 61 9.40 12.22 -4.91
C ILE A 61 8.44 13.40 -5.04
N ARG A 62 8.99 14.61 -5.19
CA ARG A 62 8.22 15.84 -5.24
C ARG A 62 7.34 15.87 -6.49
N GLU A 63 7.88 15.47 -7.64
CA GLU A 63 7.16 15.36 -8.91
C GLU A 63 6.02 14.32 -8.84
N THR A 64 6.25 13.20 -8.13
CA THR A 64 5.23 12.18 -7.92
C THR A 64 4.06 12.74 -7.13
N LEU A 65 4.34 13.43 -6.02
CA LEU A 65 3.31 14.03 -5.17
C LEU A 65 2.50 15.09 -5.92
N HIS A 66 3.16 15.99 -6.65
CA HIS A 66 2.47 17.01 -7.46
C HIS A 66 1.59 16.39 -8.53
N LEU A 67 2.05 15.33 -9.22
CA LEU A 67 1.27 14.65 -10.25
C LEU A 67 0.05 13.91 -9.66
N VAL A 68 0.24 13.12 -8.60
CA VAL A 68 -0.87 12.41 -7.94
C VAL A 68 -1.89 13.41 -7.41
N ARG A 69 -1.43 14.46 -6.73
CA ARG A 69 -2.30 15.49 -6.16
C ARG A 69 -3.07 16.25 -7.24
N SER A 70 -2.43 16.64 -8.35
CA SER A 70 -3.09 17.39 -9.43
C SER A 70 -4.18 16.57 -10.12
N MET A 71 -4.02 15.25 -10.25
CA MET A 71 -5.06 14.34 -10.76
C MET A 71 -6.23 14.23 -9.80
N ILE A 72 -5.97 14.16 -8.49
CA ILE A 72 -7.03 14.11 -7.46
C ILE A 72 -7.80 15.42 -7.41
N ASP A 73 -7.12 16.56 -7.36
CA ASP A 73 -7.75 17.89 -7.31
C ASP A 73 -8.56 18.20 -8.59
N SER A 74 -8.22 17.56 -9.72
CA SER A 74 -8.95 17.67 -10.98
C SER A 74 -10.08 16.65 -11.17
N ASP A 75 -10.37 15.83 -10.15
CA ASP A 75 -11.35 14.73 -10.18
C ASP A 75 -11.04 13.63 -11.22
N ASP A 76 -9.78 13.53 -11.66
CA ASP A 76 -9.29 12.50 -12.59
C ASP A 76 -8.71 11.27 -11.86
N ALA A 77 -8.52 11.37 -10.54
CA ALA A 77 -8.06 10.27 -9.70
C ALA A 77 -8.63 10.30 -8.27
N ILE A 78 -8.57 9.16 -7.60
CA ILE A 78 -8.72 9.02 -6.15
C ILE A 78 -7.56 8.17 -5.62
N ALA A 79 -7.30 8.23 -4.31
CA ALA A 79 -6.16 7.55 -3.69
C ALA A 79 -6.49 7.02 -2.31
N ILE A 80 -5.74 6.00 -1.90
CA ILE A 80 -5.63 5.57 -0.50
C ILE A 80 -4.23 5.87 0.04
N MET A 81 -4.11 5.83 1.37
CA MET A 81 -2.85 5.94 2.08
C MET A 81 -2.02 4.66 1.95
N GLY A 82 -0.71 4.80 1.70
CA GLY A 82 0.27 3.74 1.90
C GLY A 82 0.94 3.79 3.26
N ASN A 83 1.76 2.78 3.58
CA ASN A 83 2.47 2.78 4.86
C ASN A 83 3.56 3.86 4.91
N HIS A 84 4.09 4.28 3.76
CA HIS A 84 5.11 5.32 3.70
C HIS A 84 4.54 6.69 4.05
N GLU A 85 3.34 7.04 3.55
CA GLU A 85 2.64 8.26 3.97
C GLU A 85 2.31 8.23 5.47
N TYR A 86 1.79 7.10 5.98
CA TYR A 86 1.55 6.93 7.42
C TYR A 86 2.81 7.14 8.27
N ASN A 87 3.91 6.48 7.87
CA ASN A 87 5.18 6.58 8.57
C ASN A 87 5.72 8.01 8.55
N ALA A 88 5.56 8.75 7.45
CA ALA A 88 5.94 10.16 7.35
C ALA A 88 5.11 11.03 8.30
N VAL A 89 3.79 10.86 8.35
CA VAL A 89 2.93 11.56 9.33
C VAL A 89 3.44 11.32 10.75
N CYS A 90 3.73 10.06 11.12
CA CYS A 90 4.25 9.73 12.45
C CYS A 90 5.66 10.30 12.69
N PHE A 91 6.52 10.31 11.67
CA PHE A 91 7.90 10.81 11.77
C PHE A 91 7.94 12.32 12.03
N HIS A 92 6.97 13.06 11.50
CA HIS A 92 6.89 14.53 11.63
C HIS A 92 5.92 14.99 12.71
N THR A 93 5.26 14.09 13.44
CA THR A 93 4.35 14.45 14.54
C THR A 93 5.04 14.27 15.90
N PRO A 94 5.21 15.34 16.71
CA PRO A 94 5.76 15.24 18.05
C PRO A 94 4.91 14.36 18.98
N ASP A 95 5.56 13.59 19.86
CA ASP A 95 4.87 12.71 20.83
C ASP A 95 4.45 13.44 22.13
N GLY A 96 4.86 14.70 22.29
CA GLY A 96 4.63 15.51 23.48
C GLY A 96 5.57 15.19 24.66
N LYS A 97 6.56 14.31 24.48
CA LYS A 97 7.55 13.86 25.47
C LYS A 97 8.99 14.17 25.05
N GLY A 98 9.18 14.87 23.95
CA GLY A 98 10.49 15.30 23.44
C GLY A 98 11.04 14.43 22.31
N ASP A 99 10.23 13.52 21.74
CA ASP A 99 10.52 12.78 20.51
C ASP A 99 9.33 12.93 19.53
N TYR A 100 9.24 12.02 18.57
CA TYR A 100 8.17 11.93 17.56
C TYR A 100 7.44 10.60 17.67
N LEU A 101 6.19 10.56 17.18
CA LEU A 101 5.38 9.33 17.16
C LEU A 101 6.10 8.18 16.42
N ARG A 102 6.99 8.52 15.48
CA ARG A 102 8.01 7.61 14.95
C ARG A 102 9.40 8.15 15.23
N SER A 103 10.06 7.58 16.24
CA SER A 103 11.37 8.02 16.73
C SER A 103 12.44 8.12 15.64
N HIS A 104 13.22 9.21 15.71
CA HIS A 104 14.38 9.46 14.84
C HIS A 104 15.64 8.74 15.33
N THR A 105 15.67 8.33 16.60
CA THR A 105 16.84 7.72 17.25
C THR A 105 16.76 6.20 17.35
N TYR A 106 15.71 5.60 16.80
CA TYR A 106 15.49 4.15 16.84
C TYR A 106 16.72 3.36 16.37
N LYS A 107 17.00 2.24 17.04
CA LYS A 107 18.19 1.39 16.84
C LYS A 107 18.58 1.31 15.35
N ASP A 108 19.83 1.67 15.07
CA ASP A 108 20.49 1.70 13.76
C ASP A 108 20.07 2.79 12.76
N GLY A 109 19.28 3.79 13.18
CA GLY A 109 18.87 4.91 12.30
C GLY A 109 17.92 4.49 11.17
N LYS A 110 17.30 3.31 11.29
CA LYS A 110 16.47 2.69 10.25
C LYS A 110 15.35 3.60 9.75
N ASN A 111 14.65 4.28 10.65
CA ASN A 111 13.52 5.15 10.30
C ASN A 111 13.97 6.34 9.44
N ILE A 112 15.08 6.98 9.80
CA ILE A 112 15.69 8.05 9.00
C ILE A 112 16.12 7.51 7.64
N LYS A 113 16.82 6.37 7.60
CA LYS A 113 17.30 5.78 6.35
C LYS A 113 16.16 5.43 5.38
N GLN A 114 15.03 4.96 5.89
CA GLN A 114 13.85 4.69 5.06
C GLN A 114 13.26 5.98 4.46
N HIS A 115 13.30 7.08 5.21
CA HIS A 115 12.69 8.36 4.81
C HIS A 115 13.68 9.35 4.16
N GLU A 116 14.97 8.98 4.10
CA GLU A 116 16.07 9.88 3.74
C GLU A 116 15.90 10.52 2.35
N THR A 117 15.47 9.75 1.35
CA THR A 117 15.27 10.27 -0.01
C THR A 117 14.20 11.37 -0.03
N THR A 118 13.11 11.19 0.72
CA THR A 118 12.04 12.20 0.83
C THR A 118 12.53 13.44 1.58
N LEU A 119 13.24 13.26 2.70
CA LEU A 119 13.84 14.38 3.43
C LEU A 119 14.77 15.22 2.54
N ARG A 120 15.57 14.57 1.68
CA ARG A 120 16.43 15.26 0.72
C ARG A 120 15.63 15.98 -0.36
N ALA A 121 14.56 15.38 -0.88
CA ALA A 121 13.71 15.97 -1.91
C ALA A 121 13.02 17.27 -1.45
N PHE A 122 12.80 17.42 -0.14
CA PHE A 122 12.17 18.59 0.47
C PHE A 122 13.12 19.46 1.31
N ALA A 123 14.44 19.24 1.22
CA ALA A 123 15.40 20.02 1.99
C ALA A 123 15.29 21.53 1.66
N GLY A 124 14.99 22.35 2.67
CA GLY A 124 14.79 23.79 2.52
C GLY A 124 13.39 24.19 2.00
N LEU A 125 12.46 23.24 1.88
CA LEU A 125 11.07 23.43 1.45
C LEU A 125 10.07 23.10 2.57
N ASP A 126 10.42 23.41 3.82
CA ASP A 126 9.69 22.96 5.02
C ASP A 126 8.19 23.28 4.97
N ARG A 127 7.81 24.47 4.47
CA ARG A 127 6.39 24.85 4.35
C ARG A 127 5.61 23.97 3.38
N GLU A 128 6.21 23.62 2.25
CA GLU A 128 5.60 22.73 1.27
C GLU A 128 5.50 21.32 1.85
N TRP A 129 6.55 20.87 2.56
CA TRP A 129 6.52 19.57 3.22
C TRP A 129 5.44 19.46 4.30
N ASP A 130 5.25 20.49 5.12
CA ASP A 130 4.17 20.54 6.11
C ASP A 130 2.78 20.44 5.47
N GLU A 131 2.59 20.98 4.25
CA GLU A 131 1.36 20.84 3.49
C GLU A 131 1.14 19.40 3.03
N TRP A 132 2.20 18.72 2.58
CA TRP A 132 2.14 17.29 2.23
C TRP A 132 1.81 16.42 3.44
N ILE A 133 2.43 16.66 4.60
CA ILE A 133 2.10 15.95 5.85
C ILE A 133 0.64 16.16 6.23
N ARG A 134 0.12 17.38 6.11
CA ARG A 134 -1.31 17.66 6.36
C ARG A 134 -2.21 16.91 5.39
N TRP A 135 -1.88 16.92 4.09
CA TRP A 135 -2.65 16.19 3.09
C TRP A 135 -2.66 14.68 3.31
N PHE A 136 -1.51 14.08 3.66
CA PHE A 136 -1.47 12.64 3.93
C PHE A 136 -2.47 12.24 5.01
N ARG A 137 -2.67 13.07 6.05
CA ARG A 137 -3.66 12.78 7.12
C ARG A 137 -5.11 12.69 6.63
N GLU A 138 -5.40 13.24 5.46
CA GLU A 138 -6.72 13.22 4.81
C GLU A 138 -6.95 12.00 3.93
N LEU A 139 -5.90 11.26 3.57
CA LEU A 139 -6.01 10.06 2.73
C LEU A 139 -6.77 8.94 3.47
N PRO A 140 -7.71 8.26 2.80
CA PRO A 140 -8.41 7.13 3.39
C PRO A 140 -7.48 5.90 3.48
N PHE A 141 -7.67 5.06 4.51
CA PHE A 141 -6.91 3.81 4.66
C PHE A 141 -7.25 2.75 3.60
N TYR A 142 -8.47 2.81 3.06
CA TYR A 142 -9.00 1.87 2.07
C TYR A 142 -10.15 2.51 1.29
N LEU A 143 -10.54 1.87 0.18
CA LEU A 143 -11.76 2.18 -0.56
C LEU A 143 -12.65 0.94 -0.64
N ASP A 144 -13.92 1.09 -0.30
CA ASP A 144 -14.99 0.14 -0.65
C ASP A 144 -16.01 0.88 -1.53
N LEU A 145 -15.96 0.63 -2.83
CA LEU A 145 -16.82 1.26 -3.84
C LEU A 145 -18.06 0.39 -4.15
N GLY A 146 -18.31 -0.66 -3.37
CA GLY A 146 -19.42 -1.59 -3.56
C GLY A 146 -19.05 -2.78 -4.45
N ASN A 147 -18.69 -2.54 -5.70
CA ASN A 147 -18.25 -3.57 -6.66
C ASN A 147 -16.74 -3.59 -6.91
N LEU A 148 -15.98 -2.74 -6.22
CA LEU A 148 -14.53 -2.65 -6.31
C LEU A 148 -13.97 -2.22 -4.96
N ARG A 149 -12.85 -2.82 -4.55
CA ARG A 149 -12.17 -2.53 -3.28
C ARG A 149 -10.69 -2.29 -3.51
N VAL A 150 -10.11 -1.39 -2.72
CA VAL A 150 -8.67 -1.09 -2.75
C VAL A 150 -8.16 -0.94 -1.32
N VAL A 151 -7.03 -1.58 -1.01
CA VAL A 151 -6.35 -1.49 0.27
C VAL A 151 -4.84 -1.51 0.03
N HIS A 152 -4.03 -0.87 0.85
CA HIS A 152 -2.60 -0.82 0.54
C HIS A 152 -1.91 -2.17 0.75
N ALA A 153 -2.19 -2.89 1.85
CA ALA A 153 -1.54 -4.19 2.10
C ALA A 153 -2.53 -5.35 2.25
N THR A 154 -3.39 -5.34 3.27
CA THR A 154 -4.28 -6.47 3.58
C THR A 154 -5.73 -6.06 3.77
N TRP A 155 -6.64 -6.71 3.05
CA TRP A 155 -8.08 -6.58 3.28
C TRP A 155 -8.52 -7.46 4.44
N HIS A 156 -8.33 -6.97 5.67
CA HIS A 156 -8.77 -7.67 6.88
C HIS A 156 -10.14 -7.14 7.34
N ARG A 157 -11.17 -7.99 7.28
CA ARG A 157 -12.58 -7.57 7.48
C ARG A 157 -12.81 -6.83 8.79
N ASP A 158 -12.23 -7.29 9.89
CA ASP A 158 -12.45 -6.67 11.20
C ASP A 158 -11.71 -5.34 11.34
N SER A 159 -10.47 -5.25 10.83
CA SER A 159 -9.73 -3.97 10.79
C SER A 159 -10.41 -2.95 9.87
N ILE A 160 -10.90 -3.36 8.70
CA ILE A 160 -11.66 -2.49 7.79
C ILE A 160 -12.94 -1.96 8.47
N ARG A 161 -13.64 -2.83 9.21
CA ARG A 161 -14.82 -2.43 10.00
C ARG A 161 -14.46 -1.43 11.09
N PHE A 162 -13.36 -1.67 11.82
CA PHE A 162 -12.88 -0.80 12.88
C PHE A 162 -12.47 0.59 12.35
N LEU A 163 -11.74 0.63 11.23
CA LEU A 163 -11.26 1.86 10.60
C LEU A 163 -12.37 2.67 9.89
N LYS A 164 -13.60 2.15 9.80
CA LYS A 164 -14.69 2.85 9.13
C LYS A 164 -14.98 4.19 9.80
N GLY A 165 -14.77 5.28 9.05
CA GLY A 165 -14.96 6.65 9.53
C GLY A 165 -13.82 7.18 10.41
N LYS A 166 -12.73 6.43 10.56
CA LYS A 166 -11.50 6.89 11.21
C LYS A 166 -10.61 7.62 10.20
N SER A 167 -9.79 8.53 10.70
CA SER A 167 -8.86 9.33 9.91
C SER A 167 -7.69 9.75 10.79
N LEU A 168 -6.50 9.90 10.20
CA LEU A 168 -5.36 10.47 10.91
C LEU A 168 -5.51 11.98 11.17
N ALA A 169 -6.55 12.64 10.63
CA ALA A 169 -6.90 14.00 11.02
C ALA A 169 -7.39 14.10 12.48
N ASP A 170 -7.80 12.98 13.08
CA ASP A 170 -8.07 12.86 14.51
C ASP A 170 -6.75 12.58 15.25
N ASP A 171 -6.28 13.56 16.03
CA ASP A 171 -5.02 13.49 16.78
C ASP A 171 -5.00 12.37 17.84
N ASP A 172 -6.15 12.07 18.45
CA ASP A 172 -6.22 11.01 19.45
C ASP A 172 -6.14 9.64 18.78
N PHE A 173 -6.80 9.48 17.62
CA PHE A 173 -6.64 8.29 16.79
C PHE A 173 -5.20 8.10 16.33
N LEU A 174 -4.54 9.15 15.82
CA LEU A 174 -3.14 9.09 15.36
C LEU A 174 -2.18 8.70 16.50
N LYS A 175 -2.39 9.19 17.72
CA LYS A 175 -1.56 8.80 18.87
C LYS A 175 -1.80 7.34 19.26
N SER A 176 -3.05 6.89 19.27
CA SER A 176 -3.39 5.50 19.55
C SER A 176 -2.84 4.56 18.47
N SER A 177 -2.82 4.97 17.19
CA SER A 177 -2.36 4.12 16.09
C SER A 177 -0.86 3.79 16.13
N VAL A 178 -0.07 4.47 16.97
CA VAL A 178 1.35 4.13 17.21
C VAL A 178 1.59 3.41 18.54
N CYS A 179 0.54 3.20 19.33
CA CYS A 179 0.61 2.51 20.62
C CYS A 179 0.37 1.00 20.42
N PRO A 180 1.37 0.15 20.67
CA PRO A 180 1.20 -1.31 20.60
C PRO A 180 0.02 -1.78 21.45
N ASP A 181 -0.58 -2.90 21.05
CA ASP A 181 -1.72 -3.55 21.73
C ASP A 181 -3.04 -2.75 21.73
N THR A 182 -3.11 -1.64 20.99
CA THR A 182 -4.38 -0.94 20.73
C THR A 182 -5.04 -1.46 19.45
N PRO A 183 -6.38 -1.45 19.36
CA PRO A 183 -7.07 -1.82 18.12
C PRO A 183 -6.78 -0.85 16.96
N GLU A 184 -6.46 0.41 17.26
CA GLU A 184 -5.98 1.40 16.27
C GLU A 184 -4.65 0.96 15.65
N PHE A 185 -3.66 0.63 16.49
CA PHE A 185 -2.36 0.17 16.02
C PHE A 185 -2.49 -1.12 15.21
N GLU A 186 -3.17 -2.14 15.77
CA GLU A 186 -3.36 -3.43 15.08
C GLU A 186 -4.04 -3.25 13.73
N SER A 187 -5.11 -2.45 13.66
CA SER A 187 -5.84 -2.24 12.41
C SER A 187 -5.03 -1.48 11.38
N VAL A 188 -4.27 -0.45 11.78
CA VAL A 188 -3.42 0.33 10.86
C VAL A 188 -2.23 -0.52 10.39
N GLU A 189 -1.58 -1.28 11.26
CA GLU A 189 -0.49 -2.18 10.89
C GLU A 189 -0.97 -3.23 9.88
N ILE A 190 -2.11 -3.88 10.11
CA ILE A 190 -2.61 -4.90 9.18
C ILE A 190 -2.97 -4.28 7.82
N VAL A 191 -3.75 -3.19 7.82
CA VAL A 191 -4.30 -2.61 6.59
C VAL A 191 -3.21 -1.95 5.74
N LEU A 192 -2.22 -1.31 6.36
CA LEU A 192 -1.15 -0.60 5.64
C LEU A 192 0.15 -1.40 5.53
N LYS A 193 0.51 -2.27 6.46
CA LYS A 193 1.82 -2.97 6.45
C LYS A 193 1.72 -4.48 6.23
N GLY A 194 0.48 -4.97 6.18
CA GLY A 194 0.15 -6.35 5.93
C GLY A 194 0.11 -7.16 7.21
N LEU A 195 -0.73 -8.19 7.20
CA LEU A 195 -0.83 -9.11 8.31
C LEU A 195 0.46 -9.93 8.47
N GLU A 196 1.00 -9.93 9.69
CA GLU A 196 2.13 -10.78 10.08
C GLU A 196 1.69 -11.85 11.08
N ILE A 197 2.32 -13.02 10.99
CA ILE A 197 2.16 -14.12 11.93
C ILE A 197 3.50 -14.45 12.59
N PRO A 198 3.51 -14.88 13.87
CA PRO A 198 4.72 -15.43 14.48
C PRO A 198 5.10 -16.73 13.78
N LEU A 199 6.40 -16.91 13.50
CA LEU A 199 6.95 -18.17 13.02
C LEU A 199 6.99 -19.20 14.15
N PRO A 200 7.04 -20.52 13.85
CA PRO A 200 7.12 -21.55 14.89
C PRO A 200 8.39 -21.39 15.74
N ASP A 201 8.32 -21.81 17.01
CA ASP A 201 9.46 -21.68 17.94
C ASP A 201 10.77 -22.21 17.33
N GLY A 202 11.81 -21.39 17.42
CA GLY A 202 13.13 -21.69 16.85
C GLY A 202 13.30 -21.37 15.36
N ASN A 203 12.22 -21.04 14.64
CA ASN A 203 12.29 -20.61 13.24
C ASN A 203 12.52 -19.11 13.16
N PHE A 204 13.42 -18.72 12.26
CA PHE A 204 13.65 -17.34 11.88
C PHE A 204 14.15 -17.30 10.44
N TYR A 205 14.06 -16.13 9.82
CA TYR A 205 14.80 -15.83 8.61
C TYR A 205 15.61 -14.55 8.81
N GLU A 206 16.69 -14.40 8.06
CA GLU A 206 17.44 -13.15 8.01
C GLU A 206 16.87 -12.28 6.90
N ASP A 207 16.49 -11.05 7.22
CA ASP A 207 16.09 -10.09 6.20
C ASP A 207 17.30 -9.62 5.37
N LYS A 208 17.06 -8.79 4.35
CA LYS A 208 18.12 -8.27 3.46
C LYS A 208 19.22 -7.47 4.17
N GLN A 209 19.02 -7.12 5.43
CA GLN A 209 19.96 -6.38 6.28
C GLN A 209 20.61 -7.30 7.33
N GLY A 210 20.36 -8.60 7.29
CA GLY A 210 20.91 -9.59 8.22
C GLY A 210 20.18 -9.65 9.57
N PHE A 211 19.03 -8.97 9.73
CA PHE A 211 18.27 -9.06 10.97
C PHE A 211 17.43 -10.31 11.01
N ARG A 212 17.53 -11.06 12.10
CA ARG A 212 16.65 -12.20 12.36
C ARG A 212 15.22 -11.74 12.60
N ARG A 213 14.30 -12.33 11.84
CA ARG A 213 12.86 -12.11 11.89
C ARG A 213 12.18 -13.37 12.41
N SER A 214 11.44 -13.23 13.50
CA SER A 214 10.62 -14.28 14.11
C SER A 214 9.13 -14.14 13.77
N CYS A 215 8.77 -13.10 13.03
CA CYS A 215 7.44 -12.92 12.44
C CYS A 215 7.62 -12.71 10.94
N SER A 216 6.61 -13.11 10.17
CA SER A 216 6.60 -12.89 8.72
C SER A 216 5.22 -12.48 8.26
N ARG A 217 5.18 -11.67 7.20
CA ARG A 217 3.93 -11.35 6.54
C ARG A 217 3.38 -12.59 5.85
N VAL A 218 2.07 -12.69 5.76
CA VAL A 218 1.41 -13.80 5.04
C VAL A 218 0.72 -13.35 3.75
N LYS A 219 0.59 -14.28 2.82
CA LYS A 219 -0.27 -14.21 1.64
C LYS A 219 -1.73 -14.29 2.09
N TRP A 220 -2.26 -13.17 2.58
CA TRP A 220 -3.62 -13.09 3.15
C TRP A 220 -4.74 -13.51 2.18
N TRP A 221 -4.45 -13.52 0.88
CA TRP A 221 -5.38 -13.98 -0.16
C TRP A 221 -5.53 -15.51 -0.21
N GLU A 222 -4.60 -16.27 0.37
CA GLU A 222 -4.66 -17.72 0.46
C GLU A 222 -5.62 -18.17 1.58
N CYS A 223 -6.22 -19.36 1.41
CA CYS A 223 -7.11 -19.93 2.41
C CYS A 223 -6.30 -20.49 3.60
N PRO A 224 -6.47 -19.97 4.83
CA PRO A 224 -5.65 -20.38 5.98
C PRO A 224 -5.71 -21.88 6.28
N ASP A 225 -6.88 -22.51 6.18
CA ASP A 225 -7.17 -23.86 6.70
C ASP A 225 -6.33 -25.01 6.09
N THR A 226 -5.55 -24.73 5.05
CA THR A 226 -4.71 -25.74 4.36
C THR A 226 -3.24 -25.34 4.25
N LEU A 227 -2.80 -24.24 4.84
CA LEU A 227 -1.46 -23.70 4.58
C LEU A 227 -0.41 -24.21 5.57
N SER A 228 0.74 -24.60 5.02
CA SER A 228 1.99 -24.65 5.76
C SER A 228 2.51 -23.23 6.02
N TYR A 229 3.39 -23.08 7.01
CA TYR A 229 4.12 -21.81 7.20
C TYR A 229 4.88 -21.42 5.92
N ARG A 230 5.58 -22.35 5.28
CA ARG A 230 6.32 -22.11 4.02
C ARG A 230 5.43 -21.53 2.92
N ASP A 231 4.21 -22.05 2.77
CA ASP A 231 3.30 -21.61 1.72
C ASP A 231 2.63 -20.26 2.04
N ALA A 232 2.36 -20.01 3.32
CA ALA A 232 1.71 -18.79 3.78
C ALA A 232 2.63 -17.57 3.77
N VAL A 233 3.90 -17.72 4.14
CA VAL A 233 4.79 -16.56 4.34
C VAL A 233 5.14 -15.84 3.04
N PHE A 234 5.33 -14.53 3.15
CA PHE A 234 5.73 -13.66 2.07
C PHE A 234 6.77 -12.61 2.54
N PRO A 235 7.88 -12.39 1.81
CA PRO A 235 8.30 -13.14 0.62
C PRO A 235 8.62 -14.59 0.97
N PHE A 236 8.64 -15.46 -0.04
CA PHE A 236 9.01 -16.86 0.14
C PHE A 236 10.37 -16.97 0.84
N CYS A 237 10.44 -17.87 1.83
CA CYS A 237 11.64 -18.14 2.57
C CYS A 237 11.82 -19.66 2.71
N ASP A 238 12.94 -20.17 2.22
CA ASP A 238 13.24 -21.60 2.20
C ASP A 238 13.59 -22.17 3.59
N THR A 239 13.94 -21.31 4.55
CA THR A 239 14.25 -21.71 5.93
C THR A 239 13.03 -21.85 6.84
N VAL A 240 11.84 -21.48 6.36
CA VAL A 240 10.58 -21.58 7.13
C VAL A 240 10.01 -23.00 7.02
N SER A 241 9.48 -23.52 8.14
CA SER A 241 8.93 -24.89 8.26
C SER A 241 7.76 -25.17 7.30
N ASP A 242 7.62 -26.44 6.91
CA ASP A 242 6.46 -26.99 6.18
C ASP A 242 5.31 -27.40 7.11
N ASP A 243 5.43 -27.17 8.42
CA ASP A 243 4.38 -27.45 9.39
C ASP A 243 3.12 -26.63 9.06
N LEU A 244 1.95 -27.23 9.29
CA LEU A 244 0.68 -26.52 9.19
C LEU A 244 0.60 -25.41 10.24
N ILE A 245 -0.02 -24.30 9.85
CA ILE A 245 -0.25 -23.18 10.77
C ILE A 245 -1.25 -23.61 11.85
N ASP A 246 -0.86 -23.43 13.10
CA ASP A 246 -1.72 -23.64 14.24
C ASP A 246 -2.57 -22.39 14.50
N PHE A 247 -3.75 -22.32 13.89
CA PHE A 247 -4.70 -21.22 14.05
C PHE A 247 -5.31 -21.11 15.46
N THR A 248 -4.96 -22.01 16.39
CA THR A 248 -5.26 -21.78 17.81
C THR A 248 -4.26 -20.82 18.46
N LYS A 249 -3.09 -20.62 17.84
CA LYS A 249 -2.01 -19.73 18.31
C LYS A 249 -1.89 -18.44 17.51
N VAL A 250 -2.54 -18.38 16.35
CA VAL A 250 -2.52 -17.23 15.44
C VAL A 250 -3.96 -16.81 15.18
N SER A 251 -4.26 -15.52 15.28
CA SER A 251 -5.58 -15.01 14.92
C SER A 251 -5.87 -15.33 13.44
N PRO A 252 -6.92 -16.09 13.12
CA PRO A 252 -7.24 -16.41 11.74
C PRO A 252 -7.66 -15.12 11.02
N TRP A 253 -6.98 -14.80 9.92
CA TRP A 253 -7.28 -13.61 9.13
C TRP A 253 -8.53 -13.73 8.24
N GLY A 254 -9.22 -14.85 8.39
CA GLY A 254 -10.38 -15.22 7.59
C GLY A 254 -10.03 -15.54 6.15
N THR A 255 -11.07 -15.82 5.38
CA THR A 255 -10.98 -16.00 3.92
C THR A 255 -11.59 -14.80 3.21
N TYR A 256 -11.07 -14.50 2.02
CA TYR A 256 -11.73 -13.63 1.06
C TYR A 256 -12.48 -14.51 0.03
N PRO A 257 -13.82 -14.57 0.06
CA PRO A 257 -14.59 -15.41 -0.86
C PRO A 257 -14.47 -14.94 -2.31
N ASP A 258 -14.50 -15.85 -3.29
CA ASP A 258 -14.50 -15.49 -4.72
C ASP A 258 -15.77 -14.70 -5.13
N SER A 259 -16.83 -14.76 -4.32
CA SER A 259 -18.06 -13.99 -4.49
C SER A 259 -17.97 -12.53 -3.99
N ASP A 260 -16.95 -12.18 -3.20
CA ASP A 260 -16.75 -10.80 -2.75
C ASP A 260 -16.21 -9.93 -3.91
N PRO A 261 -16.46 -8.62 -3.91
CA PRO A 261 -15.95 -7.70 -4.95
C PRO A 261 -14.44 -7.85 -5.20
N PRO A 262 -13.95 -7.61 -6.43
CA PRO A 262 -12.53 -7.50 -6.69
C PRO A 262 -11.82 -6.57 -5.72
N VAL A 263 -10.68 -7.02 -5.21
CA VAL A 263 -9.82 -6.23 -4.31
C VAL A 263 -8.41 -6.12 -4.86
N PHE A 264 -7.93 -4.89 -4.88
CA PHE A 264 -6.58 -4.56 -5.34
C PHE A 264 -5.73 -4.05 -4.18
N PHE A 265 -4.45 -4.42 -4.20
CA PHE A 265 -3.51 -4.04 -3.15
C PHE A 265 -2.07 -3.87 -3.65
N GLY A 266 -1.22 -3.27 -2.82
CA GLY A 266 0.19 -3.00 -3.08
C GLY A 266 1.08 -3.70 -2.05
N HIS A 267 2.19 -3.05 -1.67
CA HIS A 267 3.05 -3.37 -0.51
C HIS A 267 3.77 -4.74 -0.50
N TYR A 268 3.37 -5.69 -1.35
CA TYR A 268 3.84 -7.07 -1.35
C TYR A 268 5.01 -7.31 -2.30
N TRP A 269 5.62 -6.29 -2.89
CA TRP A 269 6.90 -6.37 -3.62
C TRP A 269 7.03 -7.63 -4.50
N ILE A 270 6.05 -7.88 -5.36
CA ILE A 270 6.07 -9.03 -6.25
C ILE A 270 7.38 -8.97 -7.06
N PRO A 271 8.16 -10.07 -7.11
CA PRO A 271 9.44 -10.07 -7.81
C PRO A 271 9.30 -9.64 -9.28
N ALA A 272 10.26 -8.87 -9.76
CA ALA A 272 10.36 -8.44 -11.15
C ALA A 272 10.34 -9.59 -12.18
N SER A 273 10.78 -10.79 -11.76
CA SER A 273 10.75 -12.00 -12.58
C SER A 273 9.34 -12.57 -12.79
N GLU A 274 8.35 -12.15 -12.00
CA GLU A 274 6.98 -12.62 -12.13
C GLU A 274 6.17 -11.70 -13.06
N ALA A 275 5.43 -12.32 -13.98
CA ALA A 275 4.49 -11.60 -14.82
C ALA A 275 3.28 -11.11 -14.00
N PRO A 276 2.75 -9.90 -14.27
CA PRO A 276 1.54 -9.45 -13.65
C PRO A 276 0.36 -10.38 -13.89
N ARG A 277 -0.33 -10.74 -12.81
CA ARG A 277 -1.48 -11.64 -12.83
C ARG A 277 -2.27 -11.51 -11.52
N PRO A 278 -3.57 -11.84 -11.52
CA PRO A 278 -4.32 -11.96 -10.29
C PRO A 278 -3.73 -13.06 -9.38
N GLN A 279 -3.69 -12.82 -8.07
CA GLN A 279 -3.36 -13.83 -7.08
C GLN A 279 -4.51 -14.83 -6.91
N ARG A 280 -5.75 -14.34 -7.04
CA ARG A 280 -6.97 -15.15 -7.12
C ARG A 280 -7.96 -14.51 -8.10
N SER A 281 -9.08 -15.19 -8.34
CA SER A 281 -10.11 -14.77 -9.30
C SER A 281 -10.60 -13.32 -9.09
N ASN A 282 -10.57 -12.81 -7.86
CA ASN A 282 -11.01 -11.48 -7.46
C ASN A 282 -9.98 -10.74 -6.59
N ILE A 283 -8.69 -11.13 -6.60
CA ILE A 283 -7.65 -10.50 -5.77
C ILE A 283 -6.38 -10.26 -6.60
N ALA A 284 -5.89 -9.02 -6.62
CA ALA A 284 -4.70 -8.65 -7.39
C ALA A 284 -3.78 -7.68 -6.63
N CYS A 285 -2.50 -8.04 -6.54
CA CYS A 285 -1.41 -7.17 -6.13
C CYS A 285 -0.96 -6.34 -7.35
N LEU A 286 -0.63 -5.08 -7.12
CA LEU A 286 -0.13 -4.12 -8.10
C LEU A 286 1.31 -3.67 -7.82
N ASP A 287 1.90 -4.09 -6.69
CA ASP A 287 3.29 -3.80 -6.35
C ASP A 287 4.22 -4.82 -7.02
N TYR A 288 4.79 -4.44 -8.17
CA TYR A 288 5.82 -5.20 -8.89
C TYR A 288 7.21 -4.59 -8.72
N SER A 289 7.46 -4.11 -7.50
CA SER A 289 8.79 -3.73 -7.04
C SER A 289 9.48 -2.60 -7.82
N VAL A 290 8.76 -1.58 -8.29
CA VAL A 290 9.34 -0.46 -9.09
C VAL A 290 10.63 0.13 -8.50
N ALA A 291 10.77 0.12 -7.18
CA ALA A 291 11.97 0.60 -6.47
C ALA A 291 13.14 -0.41 -6.42
N LYS A 292 13.10 -1.52 -7.16
CA LYS A 292 14.18 -2.53 -7.28
C LYS A 292 14.61 -2.70 -8.74
N PRO A 293 15.85 -3.13 -8.99
CA PRO A 293 16.31 -3.44 -10.35
C PRO A 293 15.37 -4.42 -11.06
N GLY A 294 14.95 -4.06 -12.28
CA GLY A 294 14.01 -4.83 -13.10
C GLY A 294 12.54 -4.75 -12.67
N GLY A 295 12.24 -4.10 -11.55
CA GLY A 295 10.88 -3.84 -11.14
C GLY A 295 10.20 -2.80 -12.01
N LYS A 296 8.87 -2.79 -11.98
CA LYS A 296 8.06 -1.96 -12.88
C LYS A 296 6.82 -1.45 -12.17
N LEU A 297 6.36 -0.28 -12.60
CA LEU A 297 5.06 0.22 -12.18
C LEU A 297 3.97 -0.53 -12.95
N VAL A 298 2.95 -1.00 -12.26
CA VAL A 298 1.89 -1.82 -12.84
C VAL A 298 0.53 -1.21 -12.53
N ALA A 299 -0.33 -1.25 -13.54
CA ALA A 299 -1.73 -0.92 -13.44
C ALA A 299 -2.62 -2.11 -13.79
N TYR A 300 -3.88 -2.04 -13.37
CA TYR A 300 -4.95 -2.90 -13.84
C TYR A 300 -6.12 -2.06 -14.38
N ARG A 301 -6.58 -2.39 -15.58
CA ARG A 301 -7.74 -1.76 -16.21
C ARG A 301 -9.04 -2.46 -15.81
N TRP A 302 -9.77 -1.87 -14.87
CA TRP A 302 -11.04 -2.43 -14.39
C TRP A 302 -12.23 -1.77 -15.09
N ASP A 303 -13.12 -2.59 -15.64
CA ASP A 303 -14.29 -2.17 -16.43
C ASP A 303 -15.62 -2.65 -15.84
N GLY A 304 -15.62 -3.02 -14.55
CA GLY A 304 -16.81 -3.53 -13.87
C GLY A 304 -16.85 -5.05 -13.70
N GLU A 305 -15.82 -5.78 -14.16
CA GLU A 305 -15.78 -7.24 -14.05
C GLU A 305 -15.61 -7.71 -12.59
N GLN A 306 -16.21 -8.86 -12.29
CA GLN A 306 -16.09 -9.55 -11.00
C GLN A 306 -14.90 -10.53 -10.98
N THR A 307 -14.54 -11.09 -12.14
CA THR A 307 -13.41 -12.00 -12.30
C THR A 307 -12.31 -11.28 -13.05
N LEU A 308 -11.14 -11.19 -12.42
CA LEU A 308 -9.97 -10.48 -12.93
C LEU A 308 -9.31 -11.24 -14.09
N ASP A 309 -8.80 -10.49 -15.05
CA ASP A 309 -8.17 -11.02 -16.26
C ASP A 309 -6.69 -10.57 -16.34
N SER A 310 -5.78 -11.50 -16.58
CA SER A 310 -4.35 -11.20 -16.74
C SER A 310 -4.08 -10.24 -17.91
N GLU A 311 -4.91 -10.26 -18.96
CA GLU A 311 -4.73 -9.40 -20.14
C GLU A 311 -5.07 -7.93 -19.86
N LYS A 312 -5.68 -7.63 -18.72
CA LYS A 312 -6.02 -6.25 -18.29
C LYS A 312 -4.93 -5.58 -17.45
N PHE A 313 -3.83 -6.27 -17.17
CA PHE A 313 -2.67 -5.66 -16.54
C PHE A 313 -1.87 -4.86 -17.57
N VAL A 314 -1.46 -3.65 -17.20
CA VAL A 314 -0.59 -2.80 -18.01
C VAL A 314 0.67 -2.52 -17.20
N SER A 315 1.83 -2.83 -17.76
CA SER A 315 3.11 -2.55 -17.13
C SER A 315 3.79 -1.37 -17.80
N GLY A 316 4.34 -0.45 -17.01
CA GLY A 316 5.30 0.52 -17.50
C GLY A 316 6.58 -0.16 -18.01
N PRO A 317 7.42 0.57 -18.77
CA PRO A 317 8.72 0.06 -19.18
C PRO A 317 9.60 -0.27 -17.96
N SER A 318 10.52 -1.22 -18.15
CA SER A 318 11.51 -1.66 -17.14
C SER A 318 12.79 -0.83 -17.20
#